data_AF-A0A4V2SXU3-F1
#
_entry.id   AF-A0A4V2SXU3-F1
#
_cell.length_a   1.000
_cell.length_b   1.000
_cell.length_c   1.000
_cell.angle_alpha   90.00
_cell.angle_beta   90.00
_cell.angle_gamma   90.00
#
_symmetry.space_group_name_H-M   'P 1'
#
loop_
_entity.id
_entity.type
_entity.pdbx_description
1 polymer ?
#
loop_
_entity_poly.entity_id
_entity_poly.type
_entity_poly.pdbx_seq_one_letter_code
_entity_poly.pdbx_strand_id
1 'polypeptide(L)'
;MFATQQGFDRRFFRPAAMGYKHVVPKPVRSGIRNVFSNLGEPIVFLNYLLQLKPGKAAETLGRFMFNSTLGIGGLVDVAKLPAIKLPHRPNGFGNTLALYGVKPGPYIFLPFVGPSTLRDLLGGQADGLVLPLAVGSPFDRLEYQAPRAVLTGLDTRAEADDDLRALFAGAVDPYATLRSVYLQNRVAEIQRLRGTRAKAAGGELDDPLADPASGATAPASDAPELSDPLADPAAISLPTATATPAPSERESAPELADPLTDPAASQANPRTPNPSSTPLP
;
A
#
# COMPACT_ATOMS: atom_id res chain seq x y z
N MET A 1 -8.64 9.31 -11.08
CA MET A 1 -8.17 7.92 -11.24
C MET A 1 -8.81 6.98 -10.23
N PHE A 2 -8.68 7.18 -8.91
CA PHE A 2 -9.26 6.23 -7.93
C PHE A 2 -10.76 5.91 -8.13
N ALA A 3 -11.61 6.90 -8.38
CA ALA A 3 -13.04 6.67 -8.61
C ALA A 3 -13.33 5.79 -9.85
N THR A 4 -12.56 5.97 -10.93
CA THR A 4 -12.67 5.15 -12.14
C THR A 4 -12.27 3.69 -11.85
N GLN A 5 -11.20 3.51 -11.09
CA GLN A 5 -10.70 2.20 -10.68
C GLN A 5 -11.67 1.50 -9.72
N GLN A 6 -12.24 2.22 -8.75
CA GLN A 6 -13.33 1.74 -7.88
C GLN A 6 -14.56 1.32 -8.70
N GLY A 7 -14.93 2.10 -9.71
CA GLY A 7 -16.01 1.75 -10.63
C GLY A 7 -15.74 0.44 -11.38
N PHE A 8 -14.50 0.26 -11.87
CA PHE A 8 -14.07 -0.98 -12.52
C PHE A 8 -14.07 -2.17 -11.55
N ASP A 9 -13.51 -2.00 -10.35
CA ASP A 9 -13.52 -3.03 -9.31
C ASP A 9 -14.93 -3.50 -9.00
N ARG A 10 -15.83 -2.55 -8.70
CA ARG A 10 -17.21 -2.84 -8.36
C ARG A 10 -17.98 -3.51 -9.50
N ARG A 11 -17.66 -3.19 -10.76
CA ARG A 11 -18.37 -3.71 -11.94
C ARG A 11 -17.85 -5.06 -12.42
N PHE A 12 -16.54 -5.29 -12.34
CA PHE A 12 -15.89 -6.44 -12.97
C PHE A 12 -15.10 -7.29 -11.98
N PHE A 13 -14.16 -6.68 -11.26
CA PHE A 13 -13.19 -7.44 -10.48
C PHE A 13 -13.81 -8.07 -9.22
N ARG A 14 -14.60 -7.31 -8.46
CA ARG A 14 -15.32 -7.81 -7.29
C ARG A 14 -16.31 -8.92 -7.65
N PRO A 15 -17.19 -8.78 -8.67
CA PRO A 15 -18.03 -9.90 -9.09
C PRO A 15 -17.24 -11.16 -9.47
N ALA A 16 -16.12 -11.01 -10.20
CA ALA A 16 -15.26 -12.14 -10.55
C ALA A 16 -14.65 -12.80 -9.30
N ALA A 17 -14.13 -12.00 -8.36
CA ALA A 17 -13.56 -12.47 -7.10
C ALA A 17 -14.60 -13.22 -6.24
N MET A 18 -15.81 -12.68 -6.13
CA MET A 18 -16.91 -13.31 -5.41
C MET A 18 -17.40 -14.59 -6.11
N GLY A 19 -17.43 -14.61 -7.45
CA GLY A 19 -17.70 -15.80 -8.23
C GLY A 19 -16.68 -16.90 -7.97
N TYR A 20 -15.38 -16.56 -7.97
CA TYR A 20 -14.31 -17.48 -7.59
C TYR A 20 -14.47 -18.00 -6.15
N LYS A 21 -14.75 -17.12 -5.17
CA LYS A 21 -15.01 -17.51 -3.77
C LYS A 21 -16.23 -18.41 -3.61
N HIS A 22 -17.23 -18.27 -4.48
CA HIS A 22 -18.44 -19.08 -4.49
C HIS A 22 -18.23 -20.46 -5.15
N VAL A 23 -17.53 -20.50 -6.29
CA VAL A 23 -17.31 -21.73 -7.07
C VAL A 23 -16.23 -22.61 -6.46
N VAL A 24 -15.15 -22.02 -5.94
CA VAL A 24 -14.00 -22.77 -5.44
C VAL A 24 -14.12 -22.97 -3.92
N PRO A 25 -14.24 -24.22 -3.43
CA PRO A 25 -14.36 -24.49 -2.01
C PRO A 25 -13.17 -23.98 -1.21
N LYS A 26 -13.43 -23.54 0.03
CA LYS A 26 -12.41 -22.97 0.93
C LYS A 26 -11.13 -23.83 1.03
N PRO A 27 -11.18 -25.18 1.19
CA PRO A 27 -9.95 -25.99 1.29
C PRO A 27 -9.07 -25.91 0.05
N VAL A 28 -9.68 -25.85 -1.14
CA VAL A 28 -8.95 -25.73 -2.41
C VAL A 28 -8.29 -24.36 -2.51
N ARG A 29 -9.01 -23.29 -2.15
CA ARG A 29 -8.46 -21.92 -2.12
C ARG A 29 -7.29 -21.80 -1.14
N SER A 30 -7.44 -22.33 0.07
CA SER A 30 -6.36 -22.39 1.07
C SER A 30 -5.15 -23.19 0.57
N GLY A 31 -5.37 -24.32 -0.11
CA GLY A 31 -4.30 -25.10 -0.72
C GLY A 31 -3.53 -24.33 -1.79
N ILE A 32 -4.25 -23.63 -2.68
CA ILE A 32 -3.64 -22.77 -3.71
C ILE A 32 -2.79 -21.65 -3.09
N ARG A 33 -3.30 -20.99 -2.03
CA ARG A 33 -2.52 -19.98 -1.28
C ARG A 33 -1.27 -20.57 -0.69
N ASN A 34 -1.36 -21.73 -0.04
CA ASN A 34 -0.21 -22.39 0.57
C ASN A 34 0.86 -22.73 -0.49
N VAL A 35 0.46 -23.21 -1.67
CA VAL A 35 1.40 -23.46 -2.78
C VAL A 35 2.09 -22.18 -3.21
N PHE A 36 1.34 -21.08 -3.44
CA PHE A 36 1.93 -19.82 -3.87
C PHE A 36 2.80 -19.14 -2.80
N SER A 37 2.41 -19.25 -1.52
CA SER A 37 3.19 -18.84 -0.36
C SER A 37 4.50 -19.64 -0.29
N ASN A 38 4.43 -20.97 -0.39
CA ASN A 38 5.59 -21.86 -0.39
C ASN A 38 6.57 -21.55 -1.54
N LEU A 39 6.06 -21.28 -2.75
CA LEU A 39 6.88 -20.85 -3.89
C LEU A 39 7.53 -19.47 -3.70
N GLY A 40 6.98 -18.65 -2.81
CA GLY A 40 7.56 -17.36 -2.41
C GLY A 40 8.61 -17.46 -1.31
N GLU A 41 8.64 -18.56 -0.53
CA GLU A 41 9.58 -18.71 0.60
C GLU A 41 11.06 -18.59 0.20
N PRO A 42 11.53 -19.07 -0.98
CA PRO A 42 12.90 -18.80 -1.41
C PRO A 42 13.21 -17.30 -1.52
N ILE A 43 12.28 -16.49 -2.04
CA ILE A 43 12.44 -15.04 -2.15
C ILE A 43 12.51 -14.40 -0.76
N VAL A 44 11.64 -14.84 0.16
CA VAL A 44 11.64 -14.42 1.57
C VAL A 44 12.98 -14.76 2.23
N PHE A 45 13.51 -15.97 1.97
CA PHE A 45 14.80 -16.44 2.47
C PHE A 45 15.96 -15.56 1.96
N LEU A 46 16.03 -15.31 0.65
CA LEU A 46 17.04 -14.43 0.05
C LEU A 46 16.98 -13.03 0.70
N ASN A 47 15.78 -12.49 0.89
CA ASN A 47 15.62 -11.19 1.52
C ASN A 47 16.06 -11.19 3.00
N TYR A 48 15.80 -12.23 3.78
CA TYR A 48 16.35 -12.31 5.14
C TYR A 48 17.89 -12.43 5.17
N LEU A 49 18.50 -13.09 4.18
CA LEU A 49 19.96 -13.08 4.03
C LEU A 49 20.48 -11.67 3.71
N LEU A 50 19.87 -10.99 2.75
CA LEU A 50 20.21 -9.60 2.41
C LEU A 50 20.02 -8.65 3.59
N GLN A 51 19.12 -8.95 4.52
CA GLN A 51 18.87 -8.16 5.73
C GLN A 51 19.76 -8.57 6.92
N LEU A 52 20.70 -9.50 6.72
CA LEU A 52 21.59 -10.04 7.77
C LEU A 52 20.82 -10.64 8.95
N LYS A 53 19.73 -11.36 8.67
CA LYS A 53 18.87 -12.03 9.68
C LYS A 53 18.94 -13.55 9.53
N PRO A 54 20.07 -14.21 9.88
CA PRO A 54 20.29 -15.63 9.62
C PRO A 54 19.27 -16.54 10.33
N GLY A 55 18.82 -16.20 11.54
CA GLY A 55 17.80 -16.98 12.24
C GLY A 55 16.46 -17.01 11.50
N LYS A 56 15.98 -15.84 11.03
CA LYS A 56 14.75 -15.77 10.23
C LYS A 56 14.90 -16.43 8.86
N ALA A 57 16.07 -16.33 8.25
CA ALA A 57 16.37 -17.06 7.02
C ALA A 57 16.29 -18.58 7.26
N ALA A 58 16.92 -19.10 8.31
CA ALA A 58 16.87 -20.52 8.65
C ALA A 58 15.44 -21.02 8.93
N GLU A 59 14.64 -20.25 9.67
CA GLU A 59 13.22 -20.56 9.91
C GLU A 59 12.41 -20.62 8.60
N THR A 60 12.65 -19.66 7.70
CA THR A 60 12.00 -19.60 6.37
C THR A 60 12.38 -20.80 5.51
N LEU A 61 13.68 -21.16 5.49
CA LEU A 61 14.16 -22.34 4.78
C LEU A 61 13.56 -23.62 5.34
N GLY A 62 13.52 -23.76 6.67
CA GLY A 62 12.87 -24.90 7.32
C GLY A 62 11.41 -25.02 6.93
N ARG A 63 10.68 -23.89 6.94
CA ARG A 63 9.27 -23.83 6.51
C ARG A 63 9.09 -24.30 5.07
N PHE A 64 9.90 -23.80 4.15
CA PHE A 64 9.89 -24.23 2.75
C PHE A 64 10.16 -25.73 2.61
N MET A 65 11.15 -26.27 3.34
CA MET A 65 11.48 -27.70 3.32
C MET A 65 10.31 -28.56 3.84
N PHE A 66 9.74 -28.23 4.99
CA PHE A 66 8.62 -28.98 5.57
C PHE A 66 7.39 -28.95 4.67
N ASN A 67 7.02 -27.79 4.14
CA ASN A 67 5.85 -27.65 3.29
C ASN A 67 6.06 -28.33 1.93
N SER A 68 7.27 -28.24 1.36
CA SER A 68 7.56 -28.90 0.08
C SER A 68 7.61 -30.43 0.20
N THR A 69 8.15 -30.97 1.29
CA THR A 69 8.35 -32.41 1.48
C THR A 69 7.14 -33.10 2.12
N LEU A 70 6.72 -32.64 3.30
CA LEU A 70 5.62 -33.24 4.06
C LEU A 70 4.26 -32.63 3.69
N GLY A 71 4.26 -31.39 3.20
CA GLY A 71 3.07 -30.65 2.80
C GLY A 71 2.63 -30.86 1.36
N ILE A 72 3.14 -31.89 0.66
CA ILE A 72 2.81 -32.22 -0.73
C ILE A 72 3.05 -31.00 -1.65
N GLY A 73 4.32 -30.56 -1.75
CA GLY A 73 4.69 -29.42 -2.60
C GLY A 73 4.16 -28.06 -2.11
N GLY A 74 3.79 -27.98 -0.83
CA GLY A 74 3.23 -26.78 -0.21
C GLY A 74 1.69 -26.69 -0.27
N LEU A 75 0.99 -27.74 -0.71
CA LEU A 75 -0.49 -27.76 -0.66
C LEU A 75 -1.01 -27.67 0.78
N VAL A 76 -0.33 -28.33 1.70
CA VAL A 76 -0.62 -28.31 3.13
C VAL A 76 0.50 -27.59 3.87
N ASP A 77 0.13 -26.58 4.64
CA ASP A 77 1.07 -25.87 5.51
C ASP A 77 1.33 -26.67 6.79
N VAL A 78 2.30 -27.60 6.69
CA VAL A 78 2.75 -28.47 7.78
C VAL A 78 3.66 -27.71 8.75
N ALA A 79 4.45 -26.77 8.24
CA ALA A 79 5.44 -26.01 9.00
C ALA A 79 4.84 -25.20 10.16
N LYS A 80 3.60 -24.72 10.03
CA LYS A 80 2.92 -23.97 11.10
C LYS A 80 2.38 -24.84 12.23
N LEU A 81 2.34 -26.17 12.08
CA LEU A 81 1.74 -27.06 13.08
C LEU A 81 2.38 -26.84 14.45
N PRO A 82 1.65 -27.03 15.56
CA PRO A 82 2.18 -26.84 16.92
C PRO A 82 3.44 -27.65 17.25
N ALA A 83 3.69 -28.73 16.50
CA ALA A 83 4.90 -29.54 16.63
C ALA A 83 6.15 -28.89 15.99
N ILE A 84 5.97 -28.08 14.93
CA ILE A 84 7.08 -27.48 14.15
C ILE A 84 7.24 -25.98 14.46
N LYS A 85 6.13 -25.24 14.61
CA LYS A 85 6.09 -23.83 15.02
C LYS A 85 6.90 -22.87 14.14
N LEU A 86 6.84 -23.06 12.82
CA LEU A 86 7.45 -22.15 11.83
C LEU A 86 6.35 -21.36 11.10
N PRO A 87 5.87 -20.23 11.67
CA PRO A 87 4.85 -19.41 11.02
C PRO A 87 5.42 -18.72 9.77
N HIS A 88 4.54 -18.50 8.78
CA HIS A 88 4.89 -17.65 7.64
C HIS A 88 5.20 -16.23 8.10
N ARG A 89 6.16 -15.58 7.46
CA ARG A 89 6.48 -14.18 7.71
C ARG A 89 6.73 -13.48 6.38
N PRO A 90 5.80 -12.64 5.89
CA PRO A 90 5.96 -11.99 4.60
C PRO A 90 7.22 -11.12 4.60
N ASN A 91 8.02 -11.24 3.55
CA ASN A 91 9.20 -10.44 3.33
C ASN A 91 9.51 -10.36 1.83
N GLY A 92 10.13 -9.27 1.40
CA GLY A 92 10.45 -9.05 -0.01
C GLY A 92 11.49 -7.95 -0.19
N PHE A 93 11.86 -7.68 -1.44
CA PHE A 93 12.90 -6.72 -1.75
C PHE A 93 12.50 -5.29 -1.35
N GLY A 94 11.21 -4.95 -1.41
CA GLY A 94 10.70 -3.68 -0.88
C GLY A 94 11.01 -3.48 0.61
N ASN A 95 10.92 -4.55 1.42
CA ASN A 95 11.32 -4.54 2.84
C ASN A 95 12.82 -4.37 3.01
N THR A 96 13.60 -5.11 2.21
CA THR A 96 15.05 -5.02 2.22
C THR A 96 15.50 -3.59 1.93
N LEU A 97 14.99 -2.97 0.86
CA LEU A 97 15.25 -1.57 0.53
C LEU A 97 14.85 -0.62 1.67
N ALA A 98 13.73 -0.86 2.34
CA ALA A 98 13.29 -0.06 3.48
C ALA A 98 14.25 -0.12 4.67
N LEU A 99 14.84 -1.30 4.93
CA LEU A 99 15.84 -1.48 5.98
C LEU A 99 17.14 -0.77 5.64
N TYR A 100 17.50 -0.71 4.36
CA TYR A 100 18.62 0.08 3.84
C TYR A 100 18.33 1.58 3.70
N GLY A 101 17.17 2.06 4.18
CA GLY A 101 16.84 3.48 4.25
C GLY A 101 16.17 4.06 2.99
N VAL A 102 15.83 3.23 2.00
CA VAL A 102 15.07 3.67 0.83
C VAL A 102 13.65 4.05 1.25
N LYS A 103 13.29 5.30 1.02
CA LYS A 103 11.95 5.85 1.32
C LYS A 103 10.89 5.17 0.44
N PRO A 104 9.62 5.09 0.89
CA PRO A 104 8.54 4.47 0.11
C PRO A 104 8.30 5.15 -1.25
N GLY A 105 8.53 6.46 -1.34
CA GLY A 105 8.19 7.25 -2.52
C GLY A 105 6.67 7.53 -2.60
N PRO A 106 6.15 7.88 -3.78
CA PRO A 106 4.73 8.16 -3.95
C PRO A 106 3.88 6.91 -3.71
N TYR A 107 2.70 7.12 -3.12
CA TYR A 107 1.66 6.11 -3.01
C TYR A 107 0.92 5.99 -4.34
N ILE A 108 0.71 4.75 -4.79
CA ILE A 108 0.06 4.44 -6.07
C ILE A 108 -0.99 3.36 -5.79
N PHE A 109 -2.19 3.54 -6.34
CA PHE A 109 -3.23 2.51 -6.31
C PHE A 109 -3.33 1.88 -7.70
N LEU A 110 -2.95 0.61 -7.82
CA LEU A 110 -2.91 -0.12 -9.08
C LEU A 110 -4.09 -1.10 -9.19
N PRO A 111 -4.70 -1.24 -10.37
CA PRO A 111 -5.64 -2.33 -10.63
C PRO A 111 -4.96 -3.69 -10.38
N PHE A 112 -5.71 -4.67 -9.84
CA PHE A 112 -5.28 -6.05 -9.53
C PHE A 112 -4.21 -6.20 -8.44
N VAL A 113 -3.28 -5.25 -8.33
CA VAL A 113 -2.20 -5.25 -7.34
C VAL A 113 -2.65 -4.58 -6.03
N GLY A 114 -3.47 -3.53 -6.12
CA GLY A 114 -3.99 -2.81 -4.97
C GLY A 114 -3.11 -1.62 -4.51
N PRO A 115 -3.23 -1.21 -3.23
CA PRO A 115 -2.45 -0.10 -2.68
C PRO A 115 -0.96 -0.46 -2.61
N SER A 116 -0.09 0.41 -3.14
CA SER A 116 1.35 0.20 -3.15
C SER A 116 2.15 1.50 -3.01
N THR A 117 3.45 1.39 -2.79
CA THR A 117 4.41 2.49 -2.89
C THR A 117 5.33 2.26 -4.08
N LEU A 118 5.97 3.30 -4.63
CA LEU A 118 6.94 3.13 -5.72
C LEU A 118 8.05 2.13 -5.34
N ARG A 119 8.58 2.21 -4.12
CA ARG A 119 9.59 1.27 -3.62
C ARG A 119 9.06 -0.16 -3.60
N ASP A 120 7.86 -0.37 -3.07
CA ASP A 120 7.30 -1.71 -2.91
C ASP A 120 6.88 -2.30 -4.27
N LEU A 121 6.45 -1.48 -5.23
CA LEU A 121 6.18 -1.88 -6.60
C LEU A 121 7.46 -2.37 -7.30
N LEU A 122 8.53 -1.58 -7.25
CA LEU A 122 9.82 -1.99 -7.83
C LEU A 122 10.41 -3.20 -7.11
N GLY A 123 10.23 -3.26 -5.79
CA GLY A 123 10.59 -4.42 -4.97
C GLY A 123 9.87 -5.69 -5.42
N GLY A 124 8.55 -5.63 -5.57
CA GLY A 124 7.74 -6.75 -6.04
C GLY A 124 8.10 -7.20 -7.46
N GLN A 125 8.45 -6.27 -8.35
CA GLN A 125 8.94 -6.62 -9.69
C GLN A 125 10.28 -7.35 -9.63
N ALA A 126 11.23 -6.88 -8.80
CA ALA A 126 12.51 -7.55 -8.61
C ALA A 126 12.33 -8.96 -8.02
N ASP A 127 11.48 -9.09 -6.99
CA ASP A 127 11.12 -10.38 -6.39
C ASP A 127 10.50 -11.33 -7.43
N GLY A 128 9.58 -10.82 -8.27
CA GLY A 128 8.91 -11.60 -9.31
C GLY A 128 9.84 -12.14 -10.40
N LEU A 129 11.00 -11.52 -10.60
CA LEU A 129 12.02 -11.99 -11.56
C LEU A 129 12.91 -13.09 -11.00
N VAL A 130 12.98 -13.27 -9.67
CA VAL A 130 13.87 -14.27 -9.05
C VAL A 130 13.57 -15.68 -9.56
N LEU A 131 12.30 -16.09 -9.54
CA LEU A 131 11.91 -17.45 -9.91
C LEU A 131 12.10 -17.74 -11.42
N PRO A 132 11.68 -16.86 -12.35
CA PRO A 132 12.03 -16.96 -13.78
C PRO A 132 13.54 -17.02 -14.04
N LEU A 133 14.34 -16.18 -13.39
CA LEU A 133 15.78 -16.12 -13.64
C LEU A 133 16.54 -17.30 -13.03
N ALA A 134 16.12 -17.77 -11.85
CA ALA A 134 16.79 -18.85 -11.15
C ALA A 134 16.39 -20.25 -11.66
N VAL A 135 15.13 -20.44 -12.07
CA VAL A 135 14.59 -21.75 -12.46
C VAL A 135 14.28 -21.85 -13.96
N GLY A 136 13.92 -20.74 -14.61
CA GLY A 136 13.52 -20.72 -16.02
C GLY A 136 12.12 -21.29 -16.25
N SER A 137 11.95 -22.05 -17.33
CA SER A 137 10.67 -22.64 -17.72
C SER A 137 10.14 -23.66 -16.68
N PRO A 138 8.85 -23.62 -16.33
CA PRO A 138 7.77 -22.81 -16.93
C PRO A 138 7.56 -21.43 -16.28
N PHE A 139 8.34 -21.04 -15.29
CA PHE A 139 8.11 -19.82 -14.49
C PHE A 139 8.35 -18.52 -15.27
N ASP A 140 9.17 -18.57 -16.31
CA ASP A 140 9.40 -17.48 -17.26
C ASP A 140 8.28 -17.33 -18.32
N ARG A 141 7.38 -18.31 -18.44
CA ARG A 141 6.32 -18.31 -19.45
C ARG A 141 5.10 -17.51 -18.99
N LEU A 142 4.55 -16.73 -19.92
CA LEU A 142 3.30 -16.01 -19.70
C LEU A 142 2.13 -16.94 -19.35
N GLU A 143 2.14 -18.16 -19.90
CA GLU A 143 1.19 -19.23 -19.62
C GLU A 143 1.14 -19.63 -18.14
N TYR A 144 2.23 -19.47 -17.40
CA TYR A 144 2.29 -19.67 -15.96
C TYR A 144 1.99 -18.38 -15.19
N GLN A 145 2.63 -17.28 -15.58
CA GLN A 145 2.56 -16.02 -14.83
C GLN A 145 1.16 -15.39 -14.85
N ALA A 146 0.47 -15.40 -15.99
CA ALA A 146 -0.84 -14.77 -16.12
C ALA A 146 -1.91 -15.47 -15.26
N PRO A 147 -2.09 -16.81 -15.32
CA PRO A 147 -3.02 -17.50 -14.42
C PRO A 147 -2.66 -17.30 -12.95
N ARG A 148 -1.36 -17.38 -12.58
CA ARG A 148 -0.93 -17.13 -11.19
C ARG A 148 -1.37 -15.74 -10.72
N ALA A 149 -1.06 -14.69 -11.49
CA ALA A 149 -1.41 -13.32 -11.13
C ALA A 149 -2.93 -13.12 -11.02
N VAL A 150 -3.71 -13.69 -11.95
CA VAL A 150 -5.17 -13.62 -11.92
C VAL A 150 -5.74 -14.36 -10.71
N LEU A 151 -5.30 -15.59 -10.44
CA LEU A 151 -5.78 -16.38 -9.31
C LEU A 151 -5.46 -15.69 -7.98
N THR A 152 -4.20 -15.27 -7.78
CA THR A 152 -3.80 -14.55 -6.56
C THR A 152 -4.58 -13.25 -6.41
N GLY A 153 -4.73 -12.46 -7.49
CA GLY A 153 -5.49 -11.21 -7.44
C GLY A 153 -6.97 -11.41 -7.08
N LEU A 154 -7.64 -12.39 -7.71
CA LEU A 154 -9.04 -12.71 -7.40
C LEU A 154 -9.21 -13.20 -5.97
N ASP A 155 -8.29 -14.05 -5.52
CA ASP A 155 -8.33 -14.64 -4.19
C ASP A 155 -8.10 -13.57 -3.11
N THR A 156 -7.04 -12.76 -3.23
CA THR A 156 -6.77 -11.63 -2.33
C THR A 156 -7.94 -10.65 -2.30
N ARG A 157 -8.52 -10.32 -3.46
CA ARG A 157 -9.66 -9.42 -3.53
C ARG A 157 -10.90 -9.99 -2.85
N ALA A 158 -11.13 -11.30 -2.95
CA ALA A 158 -12.28 -11.97 -2.37
C ALA A 158 -12.19 -12.09 -0.84
N GLU A 159 -10.98 -12.27 -0.31
CA GLU A 159 -10.74 -12.29 1.14
C GLU A 159 -10.79 -10.88 1.73
N ALA A 160 -10.26 -9.87 1.03
CA ALA A 160 -10.32 -8.47 1.49
C ALA A 160 -11.69 -7.80 1.32
N ASP A 161 -12.72 -8.45 0.75
CA ASP A 161 -13.99 -7.78 0.44
C ASP A 161 -14.71 -7.24 1.67
N ASP A 162 -14.75 -8.03 2.74
CA ASP A 162 -15.48 -7.66 3.96
C ASP A 162 -14.76 -6.52 4.68
N ASP A 163 -13.43 -6.56 4.77
CA ASP A 163 -12.60 -5.50 5.36
C ASP A 163 -12.67 -4.20 4.57
N LEU A 164 -12.58 -4.27 3.23
CA LEU A 164 -12.71 -3.09 2.38
C LEU A 164 -14.09 -2.46 2.50
N ARG A 165 -15.15 -3.28 2.57
CA ARG A 165 -16.50 -2.77 2.80
C ARG A 165 -16.65 -2.11 4.16
N ALA A 166 -16.15 -2.74 5.21
CA ALA A 166 -16.17 -2.18 6.56
C ALA A 166 -15.40 -0.86 6.62
N LEU A 167 -14.21 -0.82 6.00
CA LEU A 167 -13.38 0.38 5.92
C LEU A 167 -14.06 1.52 5.16
N PHE A 168 -14.80 1.22 4.10
CA PHE A 168 -15.45 2.24 3.27
C PHE A 168 -16.85 2.65 3.75
N ALA A 169 -17.54 1.83 4.54
CA ALA A 169 -18.92 2.07 4.96
C ALA A 169 -19.11 3.39 5.74
N GLY A 170 -18.09 3.84 6.47
CA GLY A 170 -18.10 5.10 7.23
C GLY A 170 -17.07 6.14 6.75
N ALA A 171 -16.36 5.89 5.65
CA ALA A 171 -15.28 6.76 5.21
C ALA A 171 -15.81 7.97 4.43
N VAL A 172 -15.49 9.19 4.91
CA VAL A 172 -15.75 10.44 4.18
C VAL A 172 -14.95 10.47 2.86
N ASP A 173 -13.70 10.02 2.90
CA ASP A 173 -12.85 9.82 1.72
C ASP A 173 -12.26 8.40 1.73
N PRO A 174 -12.87 7.44 1.01
CA PRO A 174 -12.38 6.07 0.90
C PRO A 174 -10.93 5.95 0.40
N TYR A 175 -10.47 6.88 -0.45
CA TYR A 175 -9.10 6.86 -0.95
C TYR A 175 -8.11 7.27 0.13
N ALA A 176 -8.36 8.40 0.79
CA ALA A 176 -7.50 8.90 1.85
C ALA A 176 -7.44 7.92 3.03
N THR A 177 -8.58 7.31 3.38
CA THR A 177 -8.66 6.26 4.40
C THR A 177 -7.80 5.05 4.02
N LEU A 178 -8.00 4.48 2.81
CA LEU A 178 -7.22 3.33 2.36
C LEU A 178 -5.73 3.61 2.32
N ARG A 179 -5.34 4.77 1.78
CA ARG A 179 -3.95 5.23 1.73
C ARG A 179 -3.34 5.32 3.12
N SER A 180 -4.07 5.90 4.08
CA SER A 180 -3.58 6.10 5.44
C SER A 180 -3.36 4.77 6.14
N VAL A 181 -4.36 3.87 6.09
CA VAL A 181 -4.25 2.52 6.67
C VAL A 181 -3.10 1.75 6.06
N TYR A 182 -2.98 1.74 4.72
CA TYR A 182 -1.89 1.04 4.03
C TYR A 182 -0.51 1.55 4.46
N LEU A 183 -0.31 2.87 4.48
CA LEU A 183 1.00 3.46 4.84
C LEU A 183 1.33 3.22 6.32
N GLN A 184 0.35 3.27 7.22
CA GLN A 184 0.54 2.96 8.64
C GLN A 184 0.96 1.50 8.83
N ASN A 185 0.26 0.57 8.18
CA ASN A 185 0.60 -0.85 8.22
C ASN A 185 2.01 -1.12 7.68
N ARG A 186 2.37 -0.46 6.57
CA ARG A 186 3.70 -0.61 5.99
C ARG A 186 4.81 -0.11 6.91
N VAL A 187 4.58 1.01 7.58
CA VAL A 187 5.52 1.55 8.59
C VAL A 187 5.65 0.57 9.77
N ALA A 188 4.54 0.02 10.26
CA ALA A 188 4.54 -0.95 11.35
C ALA A 188 5.30 -2.23 10.98
N GLU A 189 5.10 -2.76 9.77
CA GLU A 189 5.82 -3.94 9.25
C GLU A 189 7.34 -3.71 9.21
N ILE A 190 7.79 -2.57 8.68
CA ILE A 190 9.21 -2.23 8.60
C ILE A 190 9.82 -2.08 10.01
N GLN A 191 9.09 -1.48 10.95
CA GLN A 191 9.53 -1.36 12.35
C GLN A 191 9.69 -2.73 13.01
N ARG A 192 8.72 -3.64 12.81
CA ARG A 192 8.82 -5.03 13.29
C ARG A 192 10.04 -5.74 12.70
N LEU A 193 10.36 -5.51 11.43
CA LEU A 193 11.58 -6.03 10.80
C LEU A 193 12.84 -5.42 11.40
N ARG A 194 12.84 -4.15 11.81
CA ARG A 194 13.96 -3.53 12.55
C ARG A 194 14.13 -4.07 13.97
N GLY A 195 13.16 -4.81 14.49
CA GLY A 195 13.14 -5.26 15.89
C GLY A 195 12.67 -4.18 16.86
N THR A 196 12.19 -3.05 16.35
CA THR A 196 11.53 -2.02 17.17
C THR A 196 10.08 -2.42 17.34
N ARG A 197 9.58 -2.49 18.58
CA ARG A 197 8.17 -2.83 18.86
C ARG A 197 7.29 -1.72 18.27
N ALA A 198 6.69 -1.98 17.11
CA ALA A 198 5.66 -1.10 16.57
C ALA A 198 4.48 -1.09 17.56
N LYS A 199 4.07 0.11 18.02
CA LYS A 199 2.77 0.28 18.66
C LYS A 199 1.74 -0.10 17.58
N ALA A 200 0.92 -1.12 17.82
CA ALA A 200 -0.06 -1.60 16.85
C ALA A 200 -1.01 -0.44 16.52
N ALA A 201 -0.81 0.21 15.38
CA ALA A 201 -1.79 1.11 14.79
C ALA A 201 -2.84 0.21 14.12
N GLY A 202 -4.12 0.49 14.38
CA GLY A 202 -5.24 -0.41 14.11
C GLY A 202 -5.40 -0.86 12.65
N GLY A 203 -6.16 -1.95 12.51
CA GLY A 203 -6.53 -2.54 11.22
C GLY A 203 -5.34 -3.12 10.47
N GLU A 204 -4.74 -4.18 11.01
CA GLU A 204 -3.71 -4.95 10.32
C GLU A 204 -4.31 -5.47 9.01
N LEU A 205 -3.76 -5.05 7.86
CA LEU A 205 -4.07 -5.71 6.61
C LEU A 205 -3.36 -7.06 6.67
N ASP A 206 -4.15 -8.12 6.77
CA ASP A 206 -3.63 -9.48 6.79
C ASP A 206 -2.81 -9.74 5.52
N ASP A 207 -1.76 -10.54 5.70
CA ASP A 207 -0.93 -10.97 4.59
C ASP A 207 -1.81 -11.64 3.51
N PRO A 208 -1.82 -11.13 2.27
CA PRO A 208 -2.68 -11.64 1.21
C PRO A 208 -2.43 -13.11 0.85
N LEU A 209 -1.28 -13.66 1.25
CA LEU A 209 -0.92 -15.07 1.07
C LEU A 209 -1.05 -15.89 2.37
N ALA A 210 -1.31 -15.26 3.51
CA ALA A 210 -1.68 -15.98 4.72
C ALA A 210 -3.12 -16.51 4.58
N ASP A 211 -3.30 -17.79 4.88
CA ASP A 211 -4.63 -18.38 4.90
C ASP A 211 -5.40 -17.87 6.13
N PRO A 212 -6.55 -17.21 6.01
CA PRO A 212 -7.32 -16.69 7.15
C PRO A 212 -7.81 -17.80 8.11
N ALA A 213 -7.85 -19.06 7.67
CA ALA A 213 -8.11 -20.20 8.56
C ALA A 213 -6.88 -20.62 9.40
N SER A 214 -5.71 -20.03 9.14
CA SER A 214 -4.43 -20.37 9.74
C SER A 214 -4.13 -19.66 11.06
N GLY A 215 -4.94 -18.67 11.47
CA GLY A 215 -4.68 -17.92 12.68
C GLY A 215 -5.72 -16.84 12.95
N ALA A 216 -6.78 -17.20 13.66
CA ALA A 216 -7.60 -16.24 14.39
C ALA A 216 -7.58 -16.63 15.88
N THR A 217 -6.47 -16.35 16.57
CA THR A 217 -6.65 -15.77 17.90
C THR A 217 -6.86 -14.29 17.63
N ALA A 218 -8.12 -13.91 17.36
CA ALA A 218 -8.50 -12.51 17.45
C ALA A 218 -8.08 -12.04 18.86
N PRO A 219 -7.26 -11.00 19.02
CA PRO A 219 -7.22 -10.36 20.32
C PRO A 219 -8.65 -9.92 20.63
N ALA A 220 -9.12 -10.26 21.83
CA ALA A 220 -10.29 -9.62 22.40
C ALA A 220 -10.13 -8.11 22.18
N SER A 221 -11.15 -7.51 21.59
CA SER A 221 -11.18 -6.08 21.27
C SER A 221 -11.21 -5.27 22.56
N ASP A 222 -10.05 -5.11 23.21
CA ASP A 222 -9.80 -4.07 24.21
C ASP A 222 -9.38 -2.79 23.48
N ALA A 223 -10.20 -2.35 22.51
CA ALA A 223 -10.04 -1.03 21.94
C ALA A 223 -10.33 -0.02 23.07
N PRO A 224 -9.37 0.86 23.46
CA PRO A 224 -9.72 1.99 24.29
C PRO A 224 -10.75 2.82 23.51
N GLU A 225 -11.90 3.09 24.14
CA GLU A 225 -12.84 4.12 23.69
C GLU A 225 -12.03 5.35 23.29
N LEU A 226 -12.13 5.74 22.03
CA LEU A 226 -11.56 7.00 21.55
C LEU A 226 -12.27 8.11 22.32
N SER A 227 -11.62 8.62 23.36
CA SER A 227 -12.08 9.83 24.05
C SER A 227 -12.03 10.97 23.04
N ASP A 228 -13.21 11.49 22.69
CA ASP A 228 -13.40 12.59 21.76
C ASP A 228 -12.67 13.85 22.29
N PRO A 229 -11.63 14.36 21.63
CA PRO A 229 -10.94 15.57 22.07
C PRO A 229 -11.76 16.86 21.83
N LEU A 230 -13.01 16.75 21.40
CA LEU A 230 -13.95 17.88 21.29
C LEU A 230 -15.04 17.90 22.38
N ALA A 231 -14.99 17.01 23.38
CA ALA A 231 -16.01 16.94 24.43
C ALA A 231 -15.83 17.92 25.60
N ASP A 232 -14.77 18.74 25.63
CA ASP A 232 -14.59 19.76 26.68
C ASP A 232 -14.48 21.17 26.09
N PRO A 233 -15.54 22.01 26.20
CA PRO A 233 -15.50 23.40 25.73
C PRO A 233 -14.76 24.35 26.68
N ALA A 234 -14.07 23.88 27.74
CA ALA A 234 -13.54 24.76 28.79
C ALA A 234 -12.01 24.91 28.87
N ALA A 235 -11.21 24.49 27.89
CA ALA A 235 -9.75 24.54 28.05
C ALA A 235 -8.91 24.86 26.80
N ILE A 236 -9.21 25.92 26.03
CA ILE A 236 -8.18 26.62 25.23
C ILE A 236 -8.43 28.13 25.27
N SER A 237 -7.74 28.83 26.17
CA SER A 237 -7.54 30.27 26.11
C SER A 237 -6.65 30.61 24.90
N LEU A 238 -7.21 31.27 23.88
CA LEU A 238 -6.44 31.86 22.78
C LEU A 238 -5.85 33.20 23.23
N PRO A 239 -4.56 33.52 22.97
CA PRO A 239 -4.09 34.89 23.08
C PRO A 239 -4.70 35.70 21.93
N THR A 240 -5.48 36.70 22.31
CA THR A 240 -6.10 37.69 21.43
C THR A 240 -5.04 38.62 20.86
N ALA A 241 -4.95 38.72 19.54
CA ALA A 241 -4.30 39.83 18.86
C ALA A 241 -5.35 40.92 18.60
N THR A 242 -5.24 42.07 19.27
CA THR A 242 -5.95 43.29 18.87
C THR A 242 -5.08 44.53 19.06
N ALA A 243 -4.79 45.16 17.92
CA ALA A 243 -4.76 46.60 17.65
C ALA A 243 -4.29 47.58 18.75
N THR A 244 -3.14 48.20 18.50
CA THR A 244 -2.67 49.47 19.08
C THR A 244 -3.46 50.66 18.51
N PRO A 245 -3.85 51.66 19.31
CA PRO A 245 -4.34 52.95 18.81
C PRO A 245 -3.20 54.01 18.73
N ALA A 246 -3.31 54.94 17.77
CA ALA A 246 -2.60 56.24 17.75
C ALA A 246 -3.56 57.35 18.28
N PRO A 247 -3.19 58.66 18.45
CA PRO A 247 -1.94 59.38 18.11
C PRO A 247 -1.43 60.41 19.18
N SER A 248 -0.23 61.01 18.99
CA SER A 248 0.05 62.48 19.12
C SER A 248 1.56 62.85 19.04
N GLU A 249 1.88 63.68 18.04
CA GLU A 249 2.83 64.83 17.93
C GLU A 249 4.25 64.83 18.54
N ARG A 250 5.31 65.02 17.71
CA ARG A 250 5.99 66.31 17.35
C ARG A 250 7.34 66.11 16.63
N GLU A 251 7.61 67.05 15.69
CA GLU A 251 8.93 67.49 15.12
C GLU A 251 9.80 66.45 14.38
N SER A 252 10.38 66.67 13.18
CA SER A 252 10.70 67.88 12.41
C SER A 252 11.07 67.46 10.96
N ALA A 253 10.78 68.31 9.98
CA ALA A 253 11.19 68.23 8.56
C ALA A 253 12.71 68.57 8.40
N PRO A 254 13.37 68.60 7.20
CA PRO A 254 12.88 69.01 5.86
C PRO A 254 13.26 68.04 4.69
N GLU A 255 12.42 67.86 3.66
CA GLU A 255 12.36 68.57 2.36
C GLU A 255 13.28 67.99 1.27
N LEU A 256 12.70 67.55 0.14
CA LEU A 256 13.06 67.95 -1.23
C LEU A 256 12.20 67.22 -2.30
N ALA A 257 11.35 68.03 -2.95
CA ALA A 257 10.98 68.07 -4.38
C ALA A 257 10.45 66.83 -5.15
N ASP A 258 9.18 66.98 -5.57
CA ASP A 258 8.47 66.40 -6.74
C ASP A 258 8.82 67.23 -8.02
N PRO A 259 8.23 67.05 -9.23
CA PRO A 259 7.45 65.97 -9.84
C PRO A 259 7.92 65.63 -11.28
N LEU A 260 7.25 64.69 -11.99
CA LEU A 260 6.66 64.94 -13.33
C LEU A 260 6.04 63.68 -14.00
N THR A 261 4.72 63.79 -14.26
CA THR A 261 3.94 63.29 -15.43
C THR A 261 3.57 61.79 -15.59
N ASP A 262 2.38 61.41 -15.10
CA ASP A 262 1.09 61.11 -15.79
C ASP A 262 1.03 60.51 -17.24
N PRO A 263 -0.10 59.92 -17.71
CA PRO A 263 -0.20 58.54 -18.19
C PRO A 263 -0.99 58.42 -19.54
N ALA A 264 -1.62 57.27 -19.78
CA ALA A 264 -2.69 57.00 -20.78
C ALA A 264 -2.26 56.91 -22.26
N ALA A 265 -2.87 56.15 -23.17
CA ALA A 265 -3.86 55.07 -23.16
C ALA A 265 -4.01 54.58 -24.63
N SER A 266 -4.66 53.42 -24.81
CA SER A 266 -5.76 53.22 -25.79
C SER A 266 -5.50 52.38 -27.07
N GLN A 267 -6.13 51.18 -27.06
CA GLN A 267 -6.97 50.54 -28.12
C GLN A 267 -6.31 50.15 -29.47
N ALA A 268 -6.75 49.18 -30.31
CA ALA A 268 -7.66 48.02 -30.34
C ALA A 268 -7.55 47.43 -31.80
N ASN A 269 -7.18 46.15 -32.03
CA ASN A 269 -7.95 45.00 -32.61
C ASN A 269 -8.52 45.15 -34.08
N PRO A 270 -9.04 44.12 -34.81
CA PRO A 270 -8.65 42.72 -35.18
C PRO A 270 -8.65 42.44 -36.72
N ARG A 271 -8.27 41.22 -37.18
CA ARG A 271 -8.94 40.32 -38.19
C ARG A 271 -7.99 39.35 -38.95
N THR A 272 -8.39 38.08 -39.05
CA THR A 272 -7.91 36.97 -39.92
C THR A 272 -8.64 36.99 -41.30
N PRO A 273 -8.56 36.03 -42.28
CA PRO A 273 -7.89 34.69 -42.36
C PRO A 273 -7.28 34.21 -43.75
N ASN A 274 -6.44 33.13 -43.73
CA ASN A 274 -6.21 31.96 -44.68
C ASN A 274 -6.00 32.13 -46.23
N PRO A 275 -5.75 31.07 -47.08
CA PRO A 275 -5.07 29.74 -47.00
C PRO A 275 -4.08 29.44 -48.18
N SER A 276 -3.54 28.19 -48.28
CA SER A 276 -3.13 27.37 -49.48
C SER A 276 -1.72 26.76 -49.31
N SER A 277 -1.31 25.55 -49.72
CA SER A 277 -1.88 24.32 -50.32
C SER A 277 -0.75 23.26 -50.42
N THR A 278 -1.10 21.97 -50.35
CA THR A 278 -0.32 20.69 -50.53
C THR A 278 0.18 20.53 -52.01
N PRO A 279 0.88 19.46 -52.52
CA PRO A 279 1.11 18.09 -52.00
C PRO A 279 2.46 17.35 -52.28
N LEU A 280 2.47 16.08 -51.83
CA LEU A 280 3.34 14.87 -52.00
C LEU A 280 4.00 14.66 -53.39
N PRO A 281 5.03 13.78 -53.48
CA PRO A 281 4.86 12.30 -53.59
C PRO A 281 5.40 11.48 -52.40
#